data_AF-A0A2D4KZ79-F1
#
_entry.id   AF-A0A2D4KZ79-F1
#
_cell.length_a   1.000
_cell.length_b   1.000
_cell.length_c   1.000
_cell.angle_alpha   90.00
_cell.angle_beta   90.00
_cell.angle_gamma   90.00
#
_symmetry.space_group_name_H-M   'P 1'
#
loop_
_entity.id
_entity.type
_entity.pdbx_description
1 polymer ?
#
loop_
_entity_poly.entity_id
_entity_poly.type
_entity_poly.pdbx_seq_one_letter_code
_entity_poly.pdbx_strand_id
1 'polypeptide(L)'
;STEQEEISHPAVGFKSHLIRLIGNLCYRNKGNQDKVYELNGIPLILDNCSIDDNNPFINQWAVYAIHNLTEENKRNQEFIAQMEQQGPADNPVLRSLGLKIESRDQKLILKSVKQVPDP
;
A
#
# COMPACT_ATOMS: atom_id res chain seq x y z
N SER A 1 20.01 28.09 21.38
CA SER A 1 18.85 27.90 20.49
C SER A 1 18.10 26.70 21.00
N THR A 2 16.87 26.90 21.45
CA THR A 2 16.06 25.90 22.12
C THR A 2 15.66 24.84 21.10
N GLU A 3 16.32 23.68 21.10
CA GLU A 3 15.81 22.48 20.45
C GLU A 3 14.54 22.09 21.21
N GLN A 4 13.39 22.54 20.71
CA GLN A 4 12.12 21.99 21.12
C GLN A 4 12.10 20.56 20.61
N GLU A 5 12.21 19.58 21.50
CA GLU A 5 11.85 18.19 21.20
C GLU A 5 10.41 18.20 20.70
N GLU A 6 10.22 18.05 19.38
CA GLU A 6 8.89 17.77 18.84
C GLU A 6 8.38 16.50 19.51
N ILE A 7 7.34 16.64 20.32
CA ILE A 7 6.64 15.50 20.90
C ILE A 7 6.02 14.74 19.73
N SER A 8 6.73 13.71 19.27
CA SER A 8 6.29 12.78 18.23
C SER A 8 4.91 12.24 18.61
N HIS A 9 3.89 12.52 17.79
CA HIS A 9 2.54 12.02 17.97
C HIS A 9 2.58 10.48 18.13
N PRO A 10 1.82 9.86 19.05
CA PRO A 10 1.91 8.41 19.32
C PRO A 10 1.56 7.51 18.13
N ALA A 11 0.93 8.07 17.08
CA ALA A 11 0.69 7.38 15.81
C ALA A 11 1.92 7.32 14.88
N VAL A 12 2.95 8.13 15.13
CA VAL A 12 4.21 8.09 14.37
C VAL A 12 4.81 6.70 14.49
N GLY A 13 5.10 6.08 13.35
CA GLY A 13 5.64 4.73 13.30
C GLY A 13 4.66 3.60 13.65
N PHE A 14 3.41 3.89 14.07
CA PHE A 14 2.43 2.85 14.44
C PHE A 14 2.21 1.84 13.31
N LYS A 15 1.96 2.34 12.08
CA LYS A 15 1.79 1.51 10.88
C LYS A 15 3.05 0.66 10.59
N SER A 16 4.23 1.24 10.77
CA SER A 16 5.51 0.57 10.57
C SER A 16 5.72 -0.56 11.60
N HIS A 17 5.37 -0.32 12.87
CA HIS A 17 5.41 -1.34 13.91
C HIS A 17 4.44 -2.50 13.64
N LEU A 18 3.26 -2.24 13.10
CA LEU A 18 2.31 -3.29 12.69
C LEU A 18 2.88 -4.15 11.55
N ILE A 19 3.40 -3.51 10.50
CA ILE A 19 4.04 -4.21 9.37
C ILE A 19 5.22 -5.05 9.86
N ARG A 20 6.05 -4.48 10.74
CA ARG A 20 7.16 -5.20 11.39
C ARG A 20 6.67 -6.41 12.17
N LEU A 21 5.63 -6.27 12.99
CA LEU A 21 5.07 -7.38 13.75
C LEU A 21 4.60 -8.51 12.83
N ILE A 22 3.85 -8.18 11.77
CA ILE A 22 3.37 -9.15 10.79
C ILE A 22 4.54 -9.87 10.11
N GLY A 23 5.56 -9.13 9.67
CA GLY A 23 6.76 -9.70 9.07
C GLY A 23 7.46 -10.69 10.00
N ASN A 24 7.64 -10.34 11.28
CA ASN A 24 8.24 -11.24 12.27
C ASN A 24 7.40 -12.50 12.51
N LEU A 25 6.07 -12.37 12.61
CA LEU A 25 5.18 -13.51 12.78
C LEU A 25 5.21 -14.47 11.59
N CYS A 26 5.49 -13.98 10.39
CA CYS A 26 5.55 -14.79 9.17
C CYS A 26 6.90 -15.50 8.98
N TYR A 27 7.95 -15.11 9.71
CA TYR A 27 9.27 -15.71 9.55
C TYR A 27 9.22 -17.22 9.79
N ARG A 28 9.49 -17.99 8.72
CA ARG A 28 9.46 -19.46 8.70
C ARG A 28 8.19 -20.07 9.31
N ASN A 29 7.06 -19.36 9.20
CA ASN A 29 5.78 -19.82 9.71
C ASN A 29 4.73 -19.83 8.60
N LYS A 30 4.56 -20.98 7.96
CA LYS A 30 3.64 -21.17 6.84
C LYS A 30 2.19 -20.82 7.19
N GLY A 31 1.74 -21.14 8.41
CA GLY A 31 0.39 -20.82 8.87
C GLY A 31 0.12 -19.31 8.93
N ASN A 32 1.08 -18.54 9.45
CA ASN A 32 0.97 -17.08 9.49
C ASN A 32 1.10 -16.46 8.10
N GLN A 33 2.01 -16.97 7.26
CA GLN A 33 2.10 -16.55 5.86
C GLN A 33 0.78 -16.77 5.11
N ASP A 34 0.14 -17.92 5.34
CA ASP A 34 -1.12 -18.26 4.71
C ASP A 34 -2.26 -17.43 5.23
N LYS A 35 -2.25 -17.11 6.53
CA LYS A 35 -3.23 -16.21 7.12
C LYS A 35 -3.16 -14.81 6.53
N VAL A 36 -1.97 -14.29 6.31
CA VAL A 36 -1.80 -12.96 5.67
C VAL A 36 -2.29 -12.98 4.23
N TYR A 37 -2.04 -14.07 3.49
CA TYR A 37 -2.58 -14.25 2.13
C TYR A 37 -4.11 -14.24 2.12
N GLU A 38 -4.75 -15.05 2.99
CA GLU A 38 -6.22 -15.16 3.09
C GLU A 38 -6.90 -13.84 3.46
N LEU A 39 -6.21 -12.99 4.22
CA LEU A 39 -6.71 -11.68 4.66
C LEU A 39 -6.41 -10.56 3.65
N ASN A 40 -5.95 -10.88 2.44
CA ASN A 40 -5.50 -9.91 1.44
C ASN A 40 -4.44 -8.93 1.98
N GLY A 41 -3.60 -9.39 2.90
CA GLY A 41 -2.58 -8.56 3.55
C GLY A 41 -1.36 -8.27 2.66
N ILE A 42 -1.06 -9.12 1.67
CA ILE A 42 0.09 -8.94 0.78
C ILE A 42 0.00 -7.61 -0.01
N PRO A 43 -1.08 -7.31 -0.75
CA PRO A 43 -1.21 -6.02 -1.44
C PRO A 43 -1.14 -4.83 -0.46
N LEU A 44 -1.79 -4.94 0.70
CA LEU A 44 -1.79 -3.87 1.72
C LEU A 44 -0.38 -3.56 2.25
N ILE A 45 0.48 -4.57 2.38
CA ILE A 45 1.88 -4.37 2.78
C ILE A 45 2.66 -3.75 1.63
N LEU A 46 2.48 -4.24 0.40
CA LEU A 46 3.14 -3.72 -0.80
C LEU A 46 2.86 -2.23 -1.07
N ASP A 47 1.69 -1.72 -0.70
CA ASP A 47 1.36 -0.28 -0.78
C ASP A 47 2.34 0.62 0.00
N ASN A 48 3.05 0.04 0.98
CA ASN A 48 4.02 0.73 1.82
C ASN A 48 5.47 0.60 1.31
N CYS A 49 5.69 0.03 0.12
CA CYS A 49 7.00 -0.01 -0.53
C CYS A 49 7.35 1.29 -1.28
N SER A 50 6.55 2.35 -1.10
CA SER A 50 6.86 3.71 -1.53
C SER A 50 7.62 4.48 -0.44
N ILE A 51 8.23 5.61 -0.80
CA ILE A 51 8.90 6.49 0.18
C ILE A 51 7.82 7.29 0.91
N ASP A 52 7.86 7.30 2.24
CA ASP A 52 7.00 8.09 3.12
C ASP A 52 7.87 8.93 4.07
N ASP A 53 7.89 10.25 3.86
CA ASP A 53 8.68 11.20 4.65
C ASP A 53 8.26 11.23 6.12
N ASN A 54 7.01 10.85 6.44
CA ASN A 54 6.50 10.80 7.81
C ASN A 54 6.83 9.48 8.52
N ASN A 55 7.30 8.47 7.79
CA ASN A 55 7.63 7.16 8.33
C ASN A 55 8.85 6.57 7.61
N PRO A 56 10.05 7.09 7.89
CA PRO A 56 11.26 6.83 7.11
C PRO A 56 11.69 5.35 7.08
N PHE A 57 11.11 4.50 7.95
CA PHE A 57 11.40 3.07 8.01
C PHE A 57 10.29 2.17 7.45
N ILE A 58 9.14 2.72 7.05
CA ILE A 58 7.99 1.89 6.65
C ILE A 58 8.31 1.02 5.43
N ASN A 59 9.08 1.55 4.49
CA ASN A 59 9.51 0.85 3.29
C ASN A 59 10.36 -0.38 3.63
N GLN A 60 11.35 -0.21 4.52
CA GLN A 60 12.25 -1.28 4.94
C GLN A 60 11.48 -2.40 5.66
N TRP A 61 10.52 -2.04 6.52
CA TRP A 61 9.66 -3.04 7.16
C TRP A 61 8.70 -3.72 6.19
N ALA A 62 8.19 -3.01 5.19
CA ALA A 62 7.37 -3.60 4.13
C ALA A 62 8.17 -4.61 3.32
N VAL A 63 9.36 -4.24 2.84
CA VAL A 63 10.27 -5.13 2.11
C VAL A 63 10.63 -6.37 2.95
N TYR A 64 10.96 -6.18 4.23
CA TYR A 64 11.24 -7.28 5.16
C TYR A 64 10.04 -8.21 5.34
N ALA A 65 8.84 -7.66 5.54
CA ALA A 65 7.63 -8.46 5.69
C ALA A 65 7.32 -9.26 4.41
N ILE A 66 7.48 -8.66 3.23
CA ILE A 66 7.28 -9.35 1.94
C ILE A 66 8.31 -10.47 1.74
N HIS A 67 9.57 -10.25 2.12
CA HIS A 67 10.57 -11.31 2.12
C HIS A 67 10.12 -12.51 2.96
N ASN A 68 9.75 -12.30 4.22
CA ASN A 68 9.30 -13.38 5.10
C ASN A 68 7.99 -14.02 4.64
N LEU A 69 7.10 -13.27 3.99
CA LEU A 69 5.85 -13.78 3.42
C LEU A 69 6.08 -14.69 2.21
N THR A 70 7.18 -14.50 1.51
CA THR A 70 7.52 -15.23 0.28
C THR A 70 8.60 -16.27 0.48
N GLU A 71 9.34 -16.25 1.60
CA GLU A 71 10.34 -17.25 1.96
C GLU A 71 9.69 -18.64 2.00
N GLU A 72 10.18 -19.54 1.12
CA GLU A 72 9.68 -20.90 0.91
C GLU A 72 8.17 -21.01 0.62
N ASN A 73 7.52 -19.92 0.20
CA ASN A 73 6.10 -19.86 -0.07
C ASN A 73 5.81 -19.55 -1.54
N LYS A 74 5.80 -20.61 -2.36
CA LYS A 74 5.57 -20.50 -3.81
C LYS A 74 4.24 -19.84 -4.17
N ARG A 75 3.17 -20.10 -3.40
CA ARG A 75 1.85 -19.48 -3.63
C ARG A 75 1.94 -17.95 -3.52
N ASN A 76 2.58 -17.45 -2.46
CA ASN A 76 2.71 -16.02 -2.26
C ASN A 76 3.64 -15.38 -3.31
N GLN A 77 4.70 -16.09 -3.73
CA GLN A 77 5.56 -15.65 -4.83
C GLN A 77 4.78 -15.55 -6.16
N GLU A 78 4.03 -16.59 -6.52
CA GLU A 78 3.22 -16.63 -7.74
C GLU A 78 2.13 -15.55 -7.73
N PHE A 79 1.48 -15.33 -6.58
CA PHE A 79 0.49 -14.27 -6.42
C PHE A 79 1.09 -12.88 -6.72
N ILE A 80 2.26 -12.57 -6.17
CA ILE A 80 2.93 -11.28 -6.43
C ILE A 80 3.40 -11.21 -7.90
N ALA A 81 3.92 -12.30 -8.46
CA ALA A 81 4.38 -12.34 -9.85
C ALA A 81 3.25 -12.14 -10.87
N GLN A 82 2.02 -12.49 -10.52
CA GLN A 82 0.82 -12.27 -11.33
C GLN A 82 0.19 -10.88 -11.13
N MET A 83 0.74 -10.03 -10.24
CA MET A 83 0.22 -8.69 -10.05
C MET A 83 0.54 -7.81 -11.25
N GLU A 84 -0.50 -7.19 -11.80
CA GLU A 84 -0.40 -6.28 -12.94
C GLU A 84 -1.02 -4.92 -12.59
N GLN A 85 -0.51 -3.86 -13.21
CA GLN A 85 -1.05 -2.52 -13.05
C GLN A 85 -2.47 -2.44 -13.64
N GLN A 86 -3.48 -2.23 -12.79
CA GLN A 86 -4.89 -2.17 -13.20
C GLN A 86 -5.36 -0.76 -13.63
N GLY A 87 -4.45 0.22 -13.67
CA GLY A 87 -4.78 1.61 -13.96
C GLY A 87 -5.42 2.35 -12.77
N PRO A 88 -6.02 3.53 -12.99
CA PRO A 88 -6.64 4.32 -11.93
C PRO A 88 -7.83 3.58 -11.31
N ALA A 89 -7.89 3.53 -9.97
CA ALA A 89 -9.05 3.01 -9.27
C ALA A 89 -10.29 3.84 -9.61
N ASP A 90 -11.42 3.16 -9.76
CA ASP A 90 -12.70 3.83 -9.91
C ASP A 90 -13.07 4.57 -8.62
N ASN A 91 -13.48 5.84 -8.75
CA ASN A 91 -13.81 6.69 -7.61
C ASN A 91 -15.22 7.28 -7.78
N PRO A 92 -16.22 6.75 -7.04
CA PRO A 92 -17.61 7.22 -7.09
C PRO A 92 -17.75 8.70 -6.75
N VAL A 93 -16.91 9.22 -5.85
CA VAL A 93 -16.93 10.63 -5.45
C VAL A 93 -16.51 11.50 -6.63
N LEU A 94 -15.41 11.17 -7.31
CA LEU A 94 -14.98 11.91 -8.50
C LEU A 94 -16.05 11.89 -9.60
N ARG A 95 -16.70 10.75 -9.82
CA ARG A 95 -17.82 10.63 -10.77
C ARG A 95 -19.00 11.54 -10.40
N SER A 96 -19.37 11.58 -9.11
CA SER A 96 -20.43 12.48 -8.63
C SER A 96 -20.10 13.96 -8.83
N LEU A 97 -18.81 14.31 -8.87
CA LEU A 97 -18.31 15.66 -9.15
C LEU A 97 -18.12 15.93 -10.65
N GLY A 98 -18.51 14.99 -11.53
CA GLY A 98 -18.29 15.12 -12.97
C GLY A 98 -16.80 15.08 -13.36
N LEU A 99 -15.97 14.38 -12.59
CA LEU A 99 -14.54 14.25 -12.80
C LEU A 99 -14.17 12.81 -13.18
N LYS A 100 -13.19 12.67 -14.09
CA LYS A 100 -12.54 11.40 -14.42
C LYS A 100 -11.02 11.49 -14.22
N ILE A 101 -10.40 10.37 -13.88
CA ILE A 101 -8.94 10.25 -13.82
C ILE A 101 -8.44 9.71 -15.16
N GLU A 102 -7.42 10.36 -15.72
CA GLU A 102 -6.64 9.84 -16.84
C GLU A 102 -5.17 9.71 -16.46
N SER A 103 -4.52 8.63 -16.88
CA SER A 103 -3.07 8.47 -16.74
C SER A 103 -2.36 9.06 -17.96
N ARG A 104 -1.44 10.01 -17.74
CA ARG A 104 -0.60 10.62 -18.77
C ARG A 104 0.82 10.73 -18.25
N ASP A 105 1.78 10.12 -18.95
CA ASP A 105 3.21 10.20 -18.62
C ASP A 105 3.52 9.90 -17.14
N GLN A 106 2.96 8.79 -16.62
CA GLN A 106 3.03 8.36 -15.21
C GLN A 106 2.40 9.33 -14.19
N LYS A 107 1.70 10.37 -14.65
CA LYS A 107 0.92 11.29 -13.81
C LYS A 107 -0.57 11.02 -13.95
N LEU A 108 -1.30 11.14 -12.84
CA LEU A 108 -2.76 11.13 -12.84
C LEU A 108 -3.28 12.55 -13.05
N ILE A 109 -4.13 12.75 -14.04
CA ILE A 109 -4.76 14.03 -14.36
C ILE A 109 -6.27 13.90 -14.16
N LEU A 110 -6.83 14.85 -13.41
CA LEU A 110 -8.28 15.00 -13.29
C LEU A 110 -8.81 15.78 -14.50
N LYS A 111 -9.82 15.24 -15.17
CA LYS A 111 -10.54 15.93 -16.25
C LYS A 111 -12.02 16.05 -15.92
N SER A 112 -12.58 17.22 -16.21
CA SER A 112 -14.03 17.41 -16.20
C SER A 112 -14.65 16.63 -17.35
N VAL A 113 -15.70 15.87 -17.04
CA VAL A 113 -16.57 15.23 -18.02
C VAL A 113 -17.68 16.23 -18.31
N LYS A 114 -17.70 16.81 -19.52
CA LYS A 114 -18.85 17.61 -19.96
C LYS A 114 -20.08 16.72 -19.91
N GLN A 115 -21.05 17.03 -19.04
CA GLN A 115 -22.37 16.42 -19.14
C GLN A 115 -22.97 16.87 -20.47
N VAL A 116 -23.19 15.91 -21.38
CA VAL A 116 -24.09 16.13 -22.50
C VAL A 116 -25.48 16.22 -21.88
N PRO A 117 -26.24 17.31 -22.08
CA PRO A 117 -27.61 17.38 -21.56
C PRO A 117 -28.42 16.21 -22.14
N ASP A 118 -29.18 15.52 -21.30
CA ASP A 118 -30.16 14.54 -21.77
C ASP A 118 -31.11 15.22 -22.78
N PRO A 119 -31.47 14.54 -23.89
CA PRO A 119 -32.34 15.08 -24.93
C PRO A 119 -33.77 15.37 -24.45
#